data_AF-A0A532EBU8-F1
#
_entry.id   AF-A0A532EBU8-F1
#
_cell.length_a   1.000
_cell.length_b   1.000
_cell.length_c   1.000
_cell.angle_alpha   90.00
_cell.angle_beta   90.00
_cell.angle_gamma   90.00
#
_symmetry.space_group_name_H-M   'P 1'
#
loop_
_entity.id
_entity.type
_entity.pdbx_description
1 polymer ?
#
loop_
_entity_poly.entity_id
_entity_poly.type
_entity_poly.pdbx_seq_one_letter_code
_entity_poly.pdbx_strand_id
1 'polypeptide(L)'
;MDVLKVFDTWVEVPGKTLHFDVMTGDQATAVRLANEYVAGQGYAAIAVTAEECLFCHQEPLVMFTELQQNEFRQSGGFIVPLSA
;
A
#
# COMPACT_ATOMS: atom_id res chain seq x y z
N MET A 1 -3.40 -3.14 -21.26
CA MET A 1 -2.50 -2.22 -20.55
C MET A 1 -2.65 -2.55 -19.09
N ASP A 2 -1.58 -2.93 -18.41
CA ASP A 2 -1.68 -3.29 -17.00
C ASP A 2 -2.02 -2.03 -16.19
N VAL A 3 -3.02 -2.14 -15.32
CA VAL A 3 -3.44 -1.08 -14.40
C VAL A 3 -3.21 -1.56 -12.98
N LEU A 4 -2.80 -0.65 -12.11
CA LEU A 4 -2.80 -0.88 -10.67
C LEU A 4 -3.91 -0.05 -10.03
N LYS A 5 -4.36 -0.49 -8.86
CA LYS A 5 -5.23 0.26 -7.96
C LYS A 5 -4.37 0.90 -6.88
N VAL A 6 -4.72 2.14 -6.55
CA VAL A 6 -4.14 2.91 -5.46
C VAL A 6 -5.07 2.78 -4.26
N PHE A 7 -4.54 2.32 -3.14
CA PHE A 7 -5.27 2.28 -1.87
C PHE A 7 -4.64 3.27 -0.90
N ASP A 8 -5.35 4.37 -0.67
CA ASP A 8 -4.96 5.42 0.28
C ASP A 8 -5.12 4.86 1.70
N THR A 9 -4.01 4.82 2.45
CA THR A 9 -3.96 4.11 3.72
C THR A 9 -3.54 5.02 4.87
N TRP A 10 -4.41 5.12 5.87
CA TRP A 10 -4.20 5.91 7.08
C TRP A 10 -4.24 5.02 8.31
N VAL A 11 -3.14 4.93 9.06
CA VAL A 11 -3.02 4.03 10.22
C VAL A 11 -2.56 4.81 11.45
N GLU A 12 -3.38 4.79 12.49
CA GLU A 12 -3.02 5.34 13.79
C GLU A 12 -2.04 4.41 14.51
N VAL A 13 -0.87 4.94 14.89
CA VAL A 13 0.15 4.23 15.66
C VAL A 13 0.55 5.07 16.89
N PRO A 14 1.25 4.50 17.90
CA PRO A 14 1.65 5.28 19.07
C PRO A 14 2.43 6.56 18.70
N GLY A 15 1.80 7.70 18.96
CA GLY A 15 2.40 9.02 18.82
C GLY A 15 2.36 9.65 17.42
N LYS A 16 1.78 8.99 16.40
CA LYS A 16 1.65 9.55 15.05
C LYS A 16 0.65 8.78 14.19
N THR A 17 0.25 9.37 13.08
CA THR A 17 -0.44 8.70 11.99
C THR A 17 0.58 8.32 10.91
N LEU A 18 0.48 7.10 10.37
CA LEU A 18 1.17 6.69 9.15
C LEU A 18 0.24 6.94 7.97
N HIS A 19 0.74 7.62 6.95
CA HIS A 19 0.04 7.84 5.68
C HIS A 19 0.88 7.26 4.54
N PHE A 20 0.31 6.37 3.74
CA PHE A 20 0.97 5.74 2.62
C PHE A 20 -0.05 5.17 1.62
N ASP A 21 0.35 5.07 0.36
CA ASP A 21 -0.43 4.35 -0.65
C ASP A 21 0.05 2.91 -0.78
N VAL A 22 -0.90 1.99 -0.95
CA VAL A 22 -0.63 0.62 -1.38
C VAL A 22 -0.97 0.48 -2.86
N MET A 23 0.03 0.12 -3.66
CA MET A 23 -0.07 0.04 -5.12
C MET A 23 -0.19 -1.43 -5.54
N THR A 24 -1.40 -1.91 -5.84
CA THR A 24 -1.64 -3.36 -6.06
C THR A 24 -2.88 -3.64 -6.93
N GLY A 25 -3.26 -4.90 -7.14
CA GLY A 25 -4.39 -5.30 -7.99
C GLY A 25 -5.75 -5.41 -7.29
N ASP A 26 -5.79 -5.66 -5.97
CA ASP A 26 -7.02 -5.87 -5.21
C ASP A 26 -6.89 -5.55 -3.72
N GLN A 27 -8.04 -5.43 -3.06
CA GLN A 27 -8.15 -5.05 -1.65
C GLN A 27 -7.48 -6.06 -0.70
N ALA A 28 -7.56 -7.35 -1.00
CA ALA A 28 -6.99 -8.39 -0.14
C ALA A 28 -5.46 -8.30 -0.12
N THR A 29 -4.87 -8.10 -1.30
CA THR A 29 -3.43 -7.87 -1.45
C THR A 29 -3.02 -6.53 -0.83
N ALA A 30 -3.86 -5.50 -0.94
CA ALA A 30 -3.60 -4.19 -0.35
C ALA A 30 -3.48 -4.27 1.18
N VAL A 31 -4.47 -4.89 1.82
CA VAL A 31 -4.48 -5.11 3.27
C VAL A 31 -3.29 -5.95 3.71
N ARG A 32 -2.94 -7.01 2.98
CA ARG A 32 -1.76 -7.83 3.29
C ARG A 32 -0.47 -7.01 3.27
N LEU A 33 -0.22 -6.28 2.18
CA LEU A 33 0.99 -5.45 2.02
C LEU A 33 1.04 -4.31 3.04
N ALA A 34 -0.09 -3.69 3.37
CA ALA A 34 -0.17 -2.67 4.41
C ALA A 34 0.20 -3.22 5.79
N ASN A 35 -0.30 -4.40 6.16
CA ASN A 35 0.06 -5.06 7.43
C ASN A 35 1.55 -5.41 7.48
N GLU A 36 2.10 -5.96 6.39
CA GLU A 36 3.54 -6.24 6.27
C GLU A 36 4.39 -4.97 6.45
N TYR A 37 3.97 -3.87 5.82
CA TYR A 37 4.63 -2.57 5.94
C TYR A 37 4.59 -2.02 7.37
N VAL A 38 3.40 -1.97 7.99
CA VAL A 38 3.22 -1.49 9.37
C VAL A 38 3.99 -2.34 10.37
N ALA A 39 4.00 -3.66 10.20
CA ALA A 39 4.84 -4.55 11.01
C ALA A 39 6.33 -4.28 10.82
N GLY A 40 6.78 -4.04 9.59
CA GLY A 40 8.16 -3.65 9.26
C GLY A 40 8.60 -2.30 9.86
N GLN A 41 7.65 -1.40 10.14
CA GLN A 41 7.88 -0.15 10.87
C GLN A 41 7.96 -0.34 12.41
N GLY A 42 7.82 -1.57 12.90
CA GLY A 42 7.86 -1.92 14.33
C GLY A 42 6.50 -2.01 15.02
N TYR A 43 5.40 -1.93 14.27
CA TYR A 43 4.04 -1.90 14.81
C TYR A 43 3.25 -3.19 14.55
N ALA A 44 3.88 -4.36 14.73
CA ALA A 44 3.28 -5.66 14.39
C ALA A 44 1.99 -6.02 15.15
N ALA A 45 1.67 -5.34 16.24
CA ALA A 45 0.42 -5.53 16.99
C ALA A 45 -0.76 -4.70 16.43
N ILE A 46 -0.50 -3.81 15.47
CA ILE A 46 -1.52 -2.96 14.84
C ILE A 46 -1.92 -3.61 13.53
N ALA A 47 -3.19 -3.98 13.43
CA ALA A 47 -3.77 -4.56 12.22
C ALA A 47 -4.33 -3.45 11.34
N VAL A 48 -3.95 -3.46 10.07
CA VAL A 48 -4.61 -2.66 9.03
C VAL A 48 -5.78 -3.46 8.48
N THR A 49 -6.95 -2.85 8.37
CA THR A 49 -8.14 -3.45 7.75
C THR A 49 -8.54 -2.69 6.49
N ALA A 50 -9.68 -3.06 5.90
CA ALA A 50 -10.25 -2.31 4.79
C ALA A 50 -10.82 -0.94 5.21
N GLU A 51 -10.96 -0.67 6.51
CA GLU A 51 -11.38 0.65 7.03
C GLU A 51 -10.24 1.66 6.90
N GLU A 52 -9.00 1.24 7.17
CA GLU A 52 -7.81 2.07 7.04
C GLU A 52 -7.25 2.12 5.61
N CYS A 53 -7.40 1.04 4.82
CA CYS A 53 -6.79 0.88 3.50
C CYS A 53 -7.85 1.00 2.39
N LEU A 54 -8.09 2.22 1.90
CA LEU A 54 -9.25 2.57 1.10
C LEU A 54 -8.90 2.70 -0.39
N PHE A 55 -9.67 2.04 -1.26
CA PHE A 55 -9.53 2.23 -2.70
C PHE A 55 -9.77 3.70 -3.08
N CYS A 56 -8.80 4.30 -3.77
CA CYS A 56 -8.87 5.68 -4.25
C CYS A 56 -9.16 5.71 -5.76
N HIS A 57 -8.23 5.24 -6.58
CA HIS A 57 -8.34 5.25 -8.05
C HIS A 57 -7.47 4.17 -8.70
N GLN A 58 -7.42 4.17 -10.03
CA GLN A 58 -6.57 3.29 -10.83
C GLN A 58 -5.64 4.10 -11.72
N GLU A 59 -4.42 3.59 -11.92
CA GLU A 59 -3.41 4.19 -12.80
C GLU A 59 -2.79 3.14 -13.71
N PRO A 60 -2.38 3.51 -14.95
CA PRO A 60 -1.62 2.61 -15.81
C PRO A 60 -0.26 2.29 -15.18
N LEU A 61 0.06 1.00 -15.04
CA LEU A 61 1.31 0.53 -14.44
C LEU A 61 2.56 1.08 -15.17
N VAL A 62 2.44 1.38 -16.47
CA VAL A 62 3.52 1.95 -17.27
C VAL A 62 3.96 3.36 -16.82
N MET A 63 3.14 4.06 -16.03
CA MET A 63 3.46 5.40 -15.52
C MET A 63 4.47 5.36 -14.36
N PHE A 64 4.77 4.18 -13.82
CA PHE A 64 5.69 3.98 -12.70
C PHE A 64 7.08 3.57 -13.16
N THR A 65 8.07 3.69 -12.28
CA THR A 65 9.46 3.32 -12.58
C THR A 65 9.60 1.82 -12.91
N GLU A 66 10.61 1.43 -13.68
CA GLU A 66 10.86 0.00 -13.97
C GLU A 66 11.02 -0.84 -12.70
N LEU A 67 11.62 -0.27 -11.66
CA LEU A 67 11.76 -0.92 -10.35
C LEU A 67 10.39 -1.23 -9.74
N GLN A 68 9.50 -0.25 -9.67
CA GLN A 68 8.14 -0.43 -9.15
C GLN A 68 7.31 -1.38 -10.00
N GLN A 69 7.46 -1.33 -11.33
CA GLN A 69 6.81 -2.28 -12.23
C GLN A 69 7.27 -3.71 -11.96
N ASN A 70 8.56 -3.92 -11.71
CA ASN A 70 9.11 -5.23 -11.39
C ASN A 70 8.67 -5.71 -10.00
N GLU A 71 8.66 -4.83 -9.01
CA GLU A 71 8.18 -5.13 -7.66
C GLU A 71 6.68 -5.52 -7.68
N PHE A 72 5.86 -4.78 -8.42
CA PHE A 72 4.46 -5.12 -8.64
C PHE A 72 4.29 -6.53 -9.22
N ARG A 73 5.08 -6.89 -10.24
CA ARG A 73 5.01 -8.22 -10.89
C ARG A 73 5.54 -9.35 -10.00
N GLN A 74 6.48 -9.07 -9.09
CA GLN A 74 7.12 -10.09 -8.24
C GLN A 74 6.40 -10.30 -6.91
N SER A 75 5.99 -9.20 -6.26
CA SER A 75 5.45 -9.17 -4.89
C SER A 75 3.94 -8.91 -4.84
N GLY A 76 3.33 -8.63 -6.00
CA GLY A 76 1.91 -8.28 -6.12
C GLY A 76 1.61 -6.80 -5.85
N GLY A 77 2.61 -5.98 -5.52
CA GLY A 77 2.44 -4.55 -5.27
C GLY A 77 3.65 -3.94 -4.57
N PHE A 78 3.57 -2.64 -4.28
CA PHE A 78 4.58 -1.88 -3.56
C PHE A 78 3.94 -0.76 -2.72
N ILE A 79 4.71 -0.19 -1.79
CA ILE A 79 4.27 0.89 -0.90
C ILE A 79 4.86 2.23 -1.35
N VAL A 80 4.06 3.28 -1.32
CA VAL A 80 4.52 4.66 -1.48
C VAL A 80 4.28 5.40 -0.16
N PRO A 81 5.33 5.65 0.64
CA PRO A 81 5.19 6.45 1.86
C PRO A 81 4.85 7.89 1.53
N LEU A 82 3.90 8.46 2.27
CA LEU A 82 3.48 9.85 2.13
C LEU A 82 3.84 10.63 3.41
N SER A 83 4.02 11.94 3.28
CA SER A 83 4.16 12.81 4.44
C SER A 83 2.78 13.07 5.03
N ALA A 84 2.54 12.55 6.24
CA ALA A 84 1.41 12.93 7.07
C ALA A 84 1.56 14.36 7.63
#